data_AF-K2JVA2-F1
#
_entry.id   AF-K2JVA2-F1
#
_cell.length_a   1.000
_cell.length_b   1.000
_cell.length_c   1.000
_cell.angle_alpha   90.00
_cell.angle_beta   90.00
_cell.angle_gamma   90.00
#
_symmetry.space_group_name_H-M   'P 1'
#
loop_
_entity.id
_entity.type
_entity.pdbx_description
1 polymer ?
#
loop_
_entity_poly.entity_id
_entity_poly.type
_entity_poly.pdbx_seq_one_letter_code
_entity_poly.pdbx_strand_id
1 'polypeptide(L)'
;MSWDKVKEVIGGAAPVVGSLLGGPAGGAVGSLVASWLGVEDNAEAVLKKLQADPNALLRIQEMEAQERMQLRQLQFEQARLAITDKQHQHEQQQETIRNGDNAEDEYVRHTRPKMARQSFYAGTIYVLVFELLAAFDIGAGADMALACALYSPALGYMGFRTLDAFSKHKGPKMGATVKQLVNRVRG
;
A
#
# COMPACT_ATOMS: atom_id res chain seq x y z
N MET A 1 -39.62 9.60 -36.45
CA MET A 1 -39.17 9.34 -37.84
C MET A 1 -38.25 10.43 -38.43
N SER A 2 -37.85 11.46 -37.67
CA SER A 2 -36.89 12.49 -38.15
C SER A 2 -35.46 12.29 -37.60
N TRP A 3 -35.30 11.84 -36.35
CA TRP A 3 -33.97 11.60 -35.74
C TRP A 3 -33.13 10.50 -36.42
N ASP A 4 -33.77 9.47 -36.97
CA ASP A 4 -33.06 8.38 -37.68
C ASP A 4 -32.37 8.89 -38.96
N LYS A 5 -32.97 9.87 -39.63
CA LYS A 5 -32.38 10.51 -40.82
C LYS A 5 -31.28 11.51 -40.44
N VAL A 6 -31.42 12.22 -39.32
CA VAL A 6 -30.34 13.06 -38.76
C VAL A 6 -29.11 12.20 -38.48
N LYS A 7 -29.32 11.04 -37.85
CA LYS A 7 -28.29 10.05 -37.53
C LYS A 7 -27.58 9.51 -38.77
N GLU A 8 -28.29 9.21 -39.85
CA GLU A 8 -27.69 8.68 -41.07
C GLU A 8 -26.77 9.71 -41.75
N VAL A 9 -27.17 10.99 -41.76
CA VAL A 9 -26.37 12.10 -42.33
C VAL A 9 -25.18 12.47 -41.43
N ILE A 10 -25.39 12.54 -40.11
CA ILE A 10 -24.33 12.89 -39.15
C ILE A 10 -23.38 11.72 -38.92
N GLY A 11 -23.86 10.48 -38.91
CA GLY A 11 -23.06 9.28 -38.69
C GLY A 11 -21.96 9.04 -39.72
N GLY A 12 -22.10 9.58 -40.93
CA GLY A 12 -21.05 9.57 -41.96
C GLY A 12 -19.98 10.64 -41.78
N ALA A 13 -20.30 11.79 -41.18
CA ALA A 13 -19.39 12.93 -41.02
C ALA A 13 -18.77 13.03 -39.62
N ALA A 14 -19.48 12.55 -38.61
CA ALA A 14 -19.21 12.71 -37.17
C ALA A 14 -19.58 11.41 -36.43
N PRO A 15 -18.69 10.40 -36.40
CA PRO A 15 -19.01 9.06 -35.90
C PRO A 15 -19.39 9.03 -34.40
N VAL A 16 -18.74 9.85 -33.56
CA VAL A 16 -19.01 9.86 -32.12
C VAL A 16 -20.37 10.49 -31.85
N VAL A 17 -20.64 11.66 -32.46
CA VAL A 17 -21.93 12.35 -32.33
C VAL A 17 -23.07 11.52 -32.92
N GLY A 18 -22.86 10.86 -34.07
CA GLY A 18 -23.83 9.95 -34.69
C GLY A 18 -24.11 8.70 -33.87
N SER A 19 -23.10 8.12 -33.20
CA SER A 19 -23.28 6.97 -32.31
C SER A 19 -24.06 7.33 -31.05
N LEU A 20 -23.83 8.52 -30.49
CA LEU A 20 -24.53 9.03 -29.31
C LEU A 20 -25.97 9.47 -29.65
N LEU A 21 -26.18 10.09 -30.80
CA LEU A 21 -27.52 10.40 -31.37
C LEU A 21 -28.37 9.15 -31.58
N GLY A 22 -27.75 8.02 -31.92
CA GLY A 22 -28.44 6.74 -32.12
C GLY A 22 -28.65 5.91 -30.84
N GLY A 23 -28.14 6.36 -29.70
CA GLY A 23 -28.25 5.67 -28.41
C GLY A 23 -29.37 6.23 -27.52
N PRO A 24 -29.57 5.68 -26.31
CA PRO A 24 -30.59 6.15 -25.36
C PRO A 24 -30.39 7.61 -24.92
N ALA A 25 -29.19 8.17 -25.10
CA ALA A 25 -28.87 9.58 -24.85
C ALA A 25 -29.05 10.48 -26.09
N GLY A 26 -29.62 9.96 -27.19
CA GLY A 26 -29.67 10.64 -28.47
C GLY A 26 -30.45 11.95 -28.48
N GLY A 27 -31.50 12.06 -27.66
CA GLY A 27 -32.23 13.31 -27.49
C GLY A 27 -31.37 14.45 -26.91
N ALA A 28 -30.50 14.14 -25.94
CA ALA A 28 -29.63 15.13 -25.30
C ALA A 28 -28.46 15.55 -26.21
N VAL A 29 -27.97 14.63 -27.06
CA VAL A 29 -26.94 14.99 -28.06
C VAL A 29 -27.57 15.74 -29.24
N GLY A 30 -28.81 15.42 -29.60
CA GLY A 30 -29.60 16.18 -30.57
C GLY A 30 -29.79 17.64 -30.15
N SER A 31 -30.11 17.88 -28.88
CA SER A 31 -30.20 19.23 -28.33
C SER A 31 -28.87 19.97 -28.30
N LEU A 32 -27.78 19.25 -28.05
CA LEU A 32 -26.44 19.82 -28.08
C LEU A 32 -26.05 20.26 -29.50
N VAL A 33 -26.32 19.42 -30.50
CA VAL A 33 -26.08 19.74 -31.92
C VAL A 33 -26.98 20.88 -32.40
N ALA A 34 -28.25 20.92 -31.97
CA ALA A 34 -29.15 22.05 -32.25
C ALA A 34 -28.61 23.36 -31.66
N SER A 35 -28.04 23.31 -30.45
CA SER A 35 -27.41 24.46 -29.79
C SER A 35 -26.15 24.94 -30.51
N TRP A 36 -25.30 24.02 -30.97
CA TRP A 36 -24.07 24.33 -31.73
C TRP A 36 -24.37 24.95 -33.10
N LEU A 37 -25.44 24.48 -33.73
CA LEU A 37 -25.92 25.02 -34.99
C LEU A 37 -26.80 26.26 -34.81
N GLY A 38 -27.24 26.61 -33.60
CA GLY A 38 -28.12 27.75 -33.33
C GLY A 38 -29.50 27.60 -34.00
N VAL A 39 -30.10 26.42 -33.91
CA VAL A 39 -31.44 26.11 -34.44
C VAL A 39 -32.33 25.63 -33.31
N GLU A 40 -33.64 25.66 -33.52
CA GLU A 40 -34.58 25.03 -32.60
C GLU A 40 -34.24 23.56 -32.37
N ASP A 41 -34.49 23.12 -31.14
CA ASP A 41 -34.22 21.77 -30.63
C ASP A 41 -35.23 20.75 -31.18
N ASN A 42 -35.31 20.68 -32.51
CA ASN A 42 -36.17 19.77 -33.23
C ASN A 42 -35.39 19.11 -34.38
N ALA A 43 -35.60 17.80 -34.55
CA ALA A 43 -34.89 16.99 -35.53
C ALA A 43 -35.05 17.50 -36.98
N GLU A 44 -36.19 18.12 -37.28
CA GLU A 44 -36.54 18.56 -38.64
C GLU A 44 -35.83 19.87 -39.01
N ALA A 45 -35.61 20.77 -38.06
CA ALA A 45 -34.92 22.03 -38.20
C ALA A 45 -33.41 21.81 -38.30
N VAL A 46 -32.88 20.85 -37.52
CA VAL A 46 -31.49 20.39 -37.64
C VAL A 46 -31.27 19.73 -39.02
N LEU A 47 -32.16 18.84 -39.46
CA LEU A 47 -32.10 18.27 -40.82
C LEU A 47 -32.18 19.34 -41.91
N LYS A 48 -33.10 20.28 -41.80
CA LYS A 48 -33.30 21.33 -42.80
C LYS A 48 -32.05 22.21 -42.89
N LYS A 49 -31.38 22.50 -41.77
CA LYS A 49 -30.12 23.25 -41.77
C LYS A 49 -28.94 22.44 -42.31
N LEU A 50 -28.86 21.15 -42.01
CA LEU A 50 -27.84 20.25 -42.55
C LEU A 50 -28.01 20.01 -44.06
N GLN A 51 -29.25 20.03 -44.56
CA GLN A 51 -29.55 19.95 -45.99
C GLN A 51 -29.35 21.29 -46.72
N ALA A 52 -29.61 22.41 -46.04
CA ALA A 52 -29.45 23.75 -46.62
C ALA A 52 -27.99 24.22 -46.63
N ASP A 53 -27.16 23.78 -45.68
CA ASP A 53 -25.81 24.26 -45.53
C ASP A 53 -24.81 23.10 -45.29
N PRO A 54 -24.03 22.72 -46.32
CA PRO A 54 -22.99 21.70 -46.18
C PRO A 54 -21.90 22.10 -45.17
N ASN A 55 -21.69 23.40 -44.90
CA ASN A 55 -20.74 23.86 -43.88
C ASN A 55 -21.17 23.51 -42.44
N ALA A 56 -22.46 23.23 -42.22
CA ALA A 56 -22.96 22.81 -40.92
C ALA A 56 -22.33 21.47 -40.47
N LEU A 57 -22.09 20.55 -41.41
CA LEU A 57 -21.44 19.27 -41.13
C LEU A 57 -19.94 19.43 -40.79
N LEU A 58 -19.23 20.29 -41.54
CA LEU A 58 -17.83 20.61 -41.26
C LEU A 58 -17.68 21.23 -39.86
N ARG A 59 -18.59 22.13 -39.48
CA ARG A 59 -18.59 22.75 -38.15
C ARG A 59 -18.82 21.72 -37.03
N ILE A 60 -19.72 20.75 -37.21
CA ILE A 60 -19.91 19.67 -36.23
C ILE A 60 -18.64 18.81 -36.12
N GLN A 61 -18.00 18.49 -37.24
CA GLN A 61 -16.75 17.72 -37.25
C GLN A 61 -15.60 18.46 -36.56
N GLU A 62 -15.47 19.77 -36.78
CA GLU A 62 -14.49 20.61 -36.09
C GLU A 62 -14.73 20.65 -34.58
N MET A 63 -15.99 20.81 -34.15
CA MET A 63 -16.35 20.79 -32.73
C MET A 63 -16.08 19.41 -32.09
N GLU A 64 -16.42 18.31 -32.77
CA GLU A 64 -16.09 16.95 -32.30
C GLU A 64 -14.57 16.76 -32.16
N ALA A 65 -13.79 17.24 -33.13
CA ALA A 65 -12.34 17.18 -33.08
C ALA A 65 -11.75 18.00 -31.92
N GLN A 66 -12.27 19.22 -31.69
CA GLN A 66 -11.86 20.09 -30.59
C GLN A 66 -12.19 19.47 -29.23
N GLU A 67 -13.42 19.02 -29.02
CA GLU A 67 -13.84 18.32 -27.79
C GLU A 67 -12.98 17.08 -27.55
N ARG A 68 -12.70 16.30 -28.59
CA ARG A 68 -11.85 15.11 -28.46
C ARG A 68 -10.42 15.45 -28.04
N MET A 69 -9.87 16.54 -28.55
CA MET A 69 -8.56 17.02 -28.11
C MET A 69 -8.60 17.47 -26.65
N GLN A 70 -9.62 18.23 -26.25
CA GLN A 70 -9.79 18.67 -24.85
C GLN A 70 -9.96 17.49 -23.89
N LEU A 71 -10.81 16.52 -24.23
CA LEU A 71 -11.01 15.30 -23.43
C LEU A 71 -9.72 14.50 -23.28
N ARG A 72 -8.94 14.35 -24.37
CA ARG A 72 -7.62 13.69 -24.31
C ARG A 72 -6.63 14.46 -23.44
N GLN A 73 -6.64 15.78 -23.51
CA GLN A 73 -5.79 16.63 -22.69
C GLN A 73 -6.12 16.47 -21.20
N LEU A 74 -7.41 16.49 -20.86
CA LEU A 74 -7.90 16.26 -19.49
C LEU A 74 -7.53 14.87 -19.00
N GLN A 75 -7.67 13.83 -19.83
CA GLN A 75 -7.25 12.47 -19.47
C GLN A 75 -5.74 12.39 -19.21
N PHE A 76 -4.94 13.04 -20.04
CA PHE A 76 -3.49 13.10 -19.86
C PHE A 76 -3.12 13.84 -18.57
N GLU A 77 -3.78 14.96 -18.28
CA GLU A 77 -3.58 15.73 -17.05
C GLU A 77 -3.96 14.94 -15.81
N GLN A 78 -5.11 14.26 -15.83
CA GLN A 78 -5.53 13.36 -14.75
C GLN A 78 -4.53 12.22 -14.52
N ALA A 79 -4.05 11.59 -15.60
CA ALA A 79 -3.04 10.54 -15.50
C ALA A 79 -1.72 11.08 -14.91
N ARG A 80 -1.31 12.28 -15.32
CA ARG A 80 -0.13 12.96 -14.78
C ARG A 80 -0.29 13.26 -13.30
N LEU A 81 -1.40 13.84 -12.88
CA LEU A 81 -1.69 14.15 -11.47
C LEU A 81 -1.70 12.88 -10.62
N ALA A 82 -2.29 11.79 -11.11
CA ALA A 82 -2.31 10.51 -10.41
C ALA A 82 -0.90 9.89 -10.25
N ILE A 83 -0.01 10.08 -11.22
CA ILE A 83 1.40 9.64 -11.12
C ILE A 83 2.15 10.51 -10.10
N THR A 84 1.99 11.83 -10.16
CA THR A 84 2.62 12.77 -9.25
C THR A 84 2.20 12.51 -7.80
N ASP A 85 0.91 12.27 -7.55
CA ASP A 85 0.40 11.95 -6.20
C ASP A 85 1.03 10.65 -5.66
N LYS A 86 1.12 9.60 -6.49
CA LYS A 86 1.83 8.36 -6.11
C LYS A 86 3.31 8.59 -5.81
N GLN A 87 3.99 9.42 -6.60
CA GLN A 87 5.39 9.77 -6.36
C GLN A 87 5.55 10.47 -5.01
N HIS A 88 4.72 11.47 -4.71
CA HIS A 88 4.74 12.15 -3.42
C HIS A 88 4.43 11.23 -2.23
N GLN A 89 3.47 10.31 -2.39
CA GLN A 89 3.19 9.29 -1.38
C GLN A 89 4.42 8.40 -1.12
N HIS A 90 5.11 7.96 -2.17
CA HIS A 90 6.33 7.18 -2.04
C HIS A 90 7.48 7.97 -1.41
N GLU A 91 7.64 9.25 -1.76
CA GLU A 91 8.63 10.14 -1.16
C GLU A 91 8.37 10.32 0.34
N GLN A 92 7.14 10.68 0.74
CA GLN A 92 6.77 10.81 2.15
C GLN A 92 6.93 9.50 2.92
N GLN A 93 6.60 8.36 2.30
CA GLN A 93 6.82 7.05 2.92
C GLN A 93 8.31 6.78 3.12
N GLN A 94 9.16 7.13 2.17
CA GLN A 94 10.62 6.98 2.32
C GLN A 94 11.17 7.94 3.38
N GLU A 95 10.69 9.17 3.43
CA GLU A 95 11.07 10.14 4.47
C GLU A 95 10.67 9.67 5.86
N THR A 96 9.46 9.13 6.03
CA THR A 96 9.01 8.58 7.32
C THR A 96 9.81 7.35 7.74
N ILE A 97 10.14 6.45 6.80
CA ILE A 97 11.03 5.30 7.07
C ILE A 97 12.42 5.81 7.48
N ARG A 98 13.00 6.74 6.72
CA ARG A 98 14.31 7.33 7.04
C ARG A 98 14.29 8.06 8.38
N ASN A 99 13.25 8.83 8.67
CA ASN A 99 13.10 9.52 9.94
C ASN A 99 12.89 8.54 11.09
N GLY A 100 12.23 7.40 10.86
CA GLY A 100 12.13 6.30 11.82
C GLY A 100 13.48 5.61 12.07
N ASP A 101 14.27 5.36 11.02
CA ASP A 101 15.61 4.79 11.14
C ASP A 101 16.61 5.77 11.79
N ASN A 102 16.46 7.06 11.47
CA ASN A 102 17.21 8.19 12.06
C ASN A 102 16.63 8.67 13.39
N ALA A 103 15.56 8.07 13.90
CA ALA A 103 15.09 8.31 15.27
C ALA A 103 16.08 7.65 16.22
N GLU A 104 17.22 8.32 16.40
CA GLU A 104 18.29 7.92 17.27
C GLU A 104 17.91 8.23 18.72
N ASP A 105 17.01 7.44 19.29
CA ASP A 105 16.85 7.47 20.75
C ASP A 105 18.13 6.87 21.37
N GLU A 106 19.08 7.76 21.68
CA GLU A 106 20.39 7.47 22.26
C GLU A 106 20.24 6.64 23.55
N TYR A 107 19.20 6.91 24.33
CA TYR A 107 18.91 6.18 25.56
C TYR A 107 18.61 4.71 25.27
N VAL A 108 17.75 4.41 24.30
CA VAL A 108 17.39 3.03 23.93
C VAL A 108 18.56 2.29 23.29
N ARG A 109 19.38 2.97 22.48
CA ARG A 109 20.57 2.37 21.84
C ARG A 109 21.67 2.04 22.84
N HIS A 110 21.91 2.89 23.84
CA HIS A 110 22.96 2.65 24.84
C HIS A 110 22.54 1.74 25.99
N THR A 111 21.26 1.73 26.37
CA THR A 111 20.81 0.95 27.55
C THR A 111 20.80 -0.55 27.31
N ARG A 112 20.40 -1.02 26.12
CA ARG A 112 20.34 -2.47 25.82
C ARG A 112 21.72 -3.17 25.92
N PRO A 113 22.81 -2.62 25.33
CA PRO A 113 24.14 -3.18 25.51
C PRO A 113 24.70 -3.00 26.92
N LYS A 114 24.36 -1.90 27.61
CA LYS A 114 24.86 -1.61 28.97
C LYS A 114 24.39 -2.65 29.98
N MET A 115 23.12 -3.07 29.94
CA MET A 115 22.58 -4.10 30.85
C MET A 115 23.31 -5.45 30.70
N ALA A 116 23.58 -5.86 29.45
CA ALA A 116 24.31 -7.09 29.17
C ALA A 116 25.76 -7.02 29.66
N ARG A 117 26.44 -5.90 29.40
CA ARG A 117 27.84 -5.70 29.82
C ARG A 117 27.99 -5.64 31.34
N GLN A 118 27.08 -4.96 32.04
CA GLN A 118 27.06 -4.89 33.50
C GLN A 118 26.87 -6.27 34.13
N SER A 119 25.96 -7.07 33.59
CA SER A 119 25.70 -8.44 34.06
C SER A 119 26.90 -9.36 33.82
N PHE A 120 27.58 -9.23 32.67
CA PHE A 120 28.80 -9.98 32.38
C PHE A 120 29.96 -9.63 33.34
N TYR A 121 30.21 -8.34 33.59
CA TYR A 121 31.24 -7.93 34.55
C TYR A 121 30.89 -8.34 35.98
N ALA A 122 29.62 -8.22 36.40
CA ALA A 122 29.19 -8.65 37.73
C ALA A 122 29.41 -10.15 37.95
N GLY A 123 29.05 -11.01 36.97
CA GLY A 123 29.30 -12.44 37.03
C GLY A 123 30.81 -12.78 37.06
N THR A 124 31.61 -12.08 36.26
CA THR A 124 33.07 -12.30 36.21
C THR A 124 33.74 -11.92 37.52
N ILE A 125 33.40 -10.75 38.07
CA ILE A 125 33.91 -10.27 39.36
C ILE A 125 33.50 -11.20 40.49
N TYR A 126 32.25 -11.66 40.51
CA TYR A 126 31.76 -12.62 41.51
C TYR A 126 32.59 -13.90 41.52
N VAL A 127 32.75 -14.55 40.36
CA VAL A 127 33.51 -15.80 40.25
C VAL A 127 34.96 -15.59 40.69
N LEU A 128 35.62 -14.54 40.21
CA LEU A 128 37.02 -14.28 40.56
C LEU A 128 37.21 -14.01 42.06
N VAL A 129 36.37 -13.19 42.68
CA VAL A 129 36.50 -12.84 44.10
C VAL A 129 36.25 -14.06 44.99
N PHE A 130 35.18 -14.80 44.75
CA PHE A 130 34.83 -15.94 45.60
C PHE A 130 35.75 -17.14 45.41
N GLU A 131 36.27 -17.36 44.21
CA GLU A 131 37.28 -18.38 43.95
C GLU A 131 38.64 -18.01 44.57
N LEU A 132 39.03 -16.73 44.50
CA LEU A 132 40.25 -16.25 45.17
C LEU A 132 40.14 -16.38 46.69
N LEU A 133 39.01 -16.02 47.29
CA LEU A 133 38.79 -16.17 48.72
C LEU A 133 38.88 -17.63 49.16
N ALA A 134 38.31 -18.56 48.38
CA ALA A 134 38.45 -19.99 48.62
C ALA A 134 39.90 -20.48 48.50
N ALA A 135 40.68 -19.94 47.56
CA ALA A 135 42.10 -20.28 47.41
C ALA A 135 42.96 -19.86 48.61
N PHE A 136 42.48 -18.92 49.43
CA PHE A 136 43.11 -18.50 50.69
C PHE A 136 42.46 -19.14 51.94
N ASP A 137 41.72 -20.25 51.78
CA ASP A 137 40.96 -20.95 52.84
C ASP A 137 39.89 -20.09 53.54
N ILE A 138 39.45 -19.00 52.91
CA ILE A 138 38.42 -18.09 53.43
C ILE A 138 37.14 -18.28 52.58
N GLY A 139 36.33 -19.30 52.89
CA GLY A 139 35.02 -19.51 52.27
C GLY A 139 34.95 -20.71 51.31
N ALA A 140 33.75 -20.94 50.75
CA ALA A 140 33.41 -22.17 50.02
C ALA A 140 33.56 -22.08 48.48
N GLY A 141 34.01 -20.94 47.94
CA GLY A 141 34.14 -20.71 46.49
C GLY A 141 32.90 -20.08 45.86
N ALA A 142 32.93 -19.94 44.53
CA ALA A 142 31.83 -19.35 43.77
C ALA A 142 30.70 -20.38 43.56
N ASP A 143 29.46 -20.00 43.90
CA ASP A 143 28.29 -20.82 43.59
C ASP A 143 27.92 -20.69 42.11
N MET A 144 27.90 -21.83 41.43
CA MET A 144 27.56 -21.94 40.02
C MET A 144 26.14 -21.44 39.73
N ALA A 145 25.18 -21.67 40.63
CA ALA A 145 23.80 -21.24 40.43
C ALA A 145 23.69 -19.70 40.46
N LEU A 146 24.39 -19.06 41.40
CA LEU A 146 24.45 -17.61 41.49
C LEU A 146 25.22 -16.99 40.32
N ALA A 147 26.32 -17.61 39.89
CA ALA A 147 27.06 -17.19 38.69
C ALA A 147 26.18 -17.24 37.44
N CYS A 148 25.44 -18.34 37.22
CA CYS A 148 24.50 -18.46 36.10
C CYS A 148 23.35 -17.45 36.18
N ALA A 149 22.83 -17.15 37.38
CA ALA A 149 21.81 -16.13 37.57
C ALA A 149 22.33 -14.72 37.21
N LEU A 150 23.57 -14.40 37.57
CA LEU A 150 24.23 -13.13 37.23
C LEU A 150 24.52 -13.01 35.73
N TYR A 151 24.88 -14.11 35.06
CA TYR A 151 25.10 -14.11 33.61
C TYR A 151 23.82 -14.15 32.78
N SER A 152 22.66 -14.47 33.37
CA SER A 152 21.39 -14.66 32.65
C SER A 152 21.00 -13.49 31.74
N PRO A 153 21.07 -12.20 32.16
CA PRO A 153 20.73 -11.09 31.28
C PRO A 153 21.72 -10.90 30.13
N ALA A 154 23.01 -11.21 30.33
CA ALA A 154 24.04 -11.11 29.30
C ALA A 154 23.88 -12.21 28.23
N LEU A 155 23.61 -13.44 28.68
CA LEU A 155 23.34 -14.58 27.81
C LEU A 155 22.05 -14.38 27.01
N GLY A 156 20.98 -13.89 27.66
CA GLY A 156 19.73 -13.54 26.99
C GLY A 156 19.90 -12.46 25.92
N TYR A 157 20.73 -11.44 26.18
CA TYR A 157 21.03 -10.39 25.20
C TYR A 157 21.82 -10.91 23.99
N MET A 158 22.73 -11.87 24.19
CA MET A 158 23.46 -12.54 23.09
C MET A 158 22.60 -13.58 22.34
N GLY A 159 21.30 -13.67 22.64
CA GLY A 159 20.36 -14.58 21.98
C GLY A 159 20.32 -15.99 22.57
N PHE A 160 20.94 -16.20 23.73
CA PHE A 160 20.93 -17.47 24.46
C PHE A 160 19.69 -17.53 25.37
N ARG A 161 18.61 -18.12 24.84
CA ARG A 161 17.24 -18.01 25.37
C ARG A 161 16.88 -19.13 26.33
N THR A 162 17.36 -20.35 26.05
CA THR A 162 17.13 -21.55 26.86
C THR A 162 18.25 -22.56 26.61
N LEU A 163 18.73 -23.22 27.67
CA LEU A 163 19.60 -24.40 27.57
C LEU A 163 18.86 -25.62 26.99
N ASP A 164 17.53 -25.57 26.93
CA ASP A 164 16.64 -26.62 26.39
C ASP A 164 16.86 -26.89 24.89
N ALA A 165 17.40 -25.93 24.13
CA ALA A 165 17.77 -26.14 22.73
C ALA A 165 18.92 -27.16 22.54
N PHE A 166 19.73 -27.40 23.59
CA PHE A 166 20.81 -28.39 23.60
C PHE A 166 20.41 -29.73 24.23
N SER A 167 19.19 -29.84 24.77
CA SER A 167 18.64 -31.11 25.24
C SER A 167 18.16 -31.94 24.04
N LYS A 168 18.69 -33.16 23.91
CA LYS A 168 18.33 -34.12 22.84
C LYS A 168 16.88 -34.59 22.93
N HIS A 169 16.16 -34.26 24.01
CA HIS A 169 14.76 -34.61 24.22
C HIS A 169 13.84 -33.41 23.96
N LYS A 170 13.38 -33.30 22.71
CA LYS A 170 12.19 -32.49 22.38
C LYS A 170 10.98 -33.14 23.06
N GLY A 171 10.52 -32.56 24.16
CA GLY A 171 9.27 -32.96 24.82
C GLY A 171 8.07 -32.90 23.85
N PRO A 172 7.01 -33.68 24.10
CA PRO A 172 5.90 -33.85 23.17
C PRO A 172 5.21 -32.50 22.92
N LYS A 173 5.17 -32.09 21.65
CA LYS A 173 4.51 -30.85 21.24
C LYS A 173 3.04 -30.90 21.68
N MET A 174 2.66 -29.96 22.56
CA MET A 174 1.32 -29.78 23.13
C MET A 174 0.18 -29.88 22.09
N GLY A 175 0.45 -29.56 20.82
CA GLY A 175 -0.53 -29.66 19.73
C GLY A 175 -0.95 -31.09 19.37
N ALA A 176 -0.10 -32.10 19.60
CA ALA A 176 -0.43 -33.50 19.28
C ALA A 176 -1.38 -34.10 20.31
N THR A 177 -1.18 -33.81 21.60
CA THR A 177 -2.04 -34.25 22.71
C THR A 177 -3.41 -33.61 22.64
N VAL A 178 -3.50 -32.32 22.30
CA VAL A 178 -4.80 -31.64 22.09
C VAL A 178 -5.56 -32.25 20.89
N LYS A 179 -4.87 -32.56 19.79
CA LYS A 179 -5.51 -33.17 18.61
C LYS A 179 -6.00 -34.60 18.88
N GLN A 180 -5.29 -35.37 19.70
CA GLN A 180 -5.71 -36.70 20.15
C GLN A 180 -6.90 -36.65 21.12
N LEU A 181 -6.92 -35.69 22.05
CA LEU A 181 -8.06 -35.46 22.95
C LEU A 181 -9.31 -35.04 22.19
N VAL A 182 -9.18 -34.12 21.23
CA VAL A 182 -10.31 -33.66 20.39
C VAL A 182 -10.88 -34.80 19.55
N ASN A 183 -10.03 -35.66 18.97
CA ASN A 183 -10.51 -36.82 18.21
C ASN A 183 -11.19 -37.88 19.08
N ARG A 184 -10.79 -38.04 20.35
CA ARG A 184 -11.43 -38.98 21.29
C ARG A 184 -12.79 -38.50 21.79
N VAL A 185 -13.03 -37.19 21.81
CA VAL A 185 -14.35 -36.62 22.17
C VAL A 185 -15.32 -36.64 20.98
N ARG A 186 -14.80 -36.78 19.75
CA ARG A 186 -15.59 -36.77 18.51
C ARG A 186 -15.95 -38.14 17.94
N GLY A 187 -15.49 -39.23 18.54
CA GLY A 187 -15.85 -40.62 18.17
C GLY A 187 -16.56 -41.30 19.32
#